data_AF-A0A256ZBC8-F1
#
_entry.id   AF-A0A256ZBC8-F1
#
_cell.length_a   1.000
_cell.length_b   1.000
_cell.length_c   1.000
_cell.angle_alpha   90.00
_cell.angle_beta   90.00
_cell.angle_gamma   90.00
#
_symmetry.space_group_name_H-M   'P 1'
#
loop_
_entity.id
_entity.type
_entity.pdbx_description
1 polymer ?
#
loop_
_entity_poly.entity_id
_entity_poly.type
_entity_poly.pdbx_seq_one_letter_code
_entity_poly.pdbx_strand_id
1 'polypeptide(L)' 'MSKEYVNIKIPRELLHEIEKRVNESQGEFKDAQEYIEFVLTEVVKEDEEEETAYTPEEEEEIKKRLRQLGYI' A
#
# COMPACT_ATOMS: atom_id res chain seq x y z
N MET A 1 -3.06 17.70 -14.88
CA MET A 1 -3.16 17.94 -13.43
C MET A 1 -1.74 18.05 -12.90
N SER A 2 -1.36 19.20 -12.34
CA SER A 2 -0.05 19.35 -11.71
C SER A 2 -0.05 18.55 -10.40
N LYS A 3 0.90 17.63 -10.21
CA LYS A 3 1.10 16.97 -8.92
C LYS A 3 1.59 18.02 -7.92
N GLU A 4 0.92 18.14 -6.78
CA GLU A 4 1.38 18.95 -5.65
C GLU A 4 2.32 18.09 -4.79
N TYR A 5 3.48 18.65 -4.41
CA TYR A 5 4.49 17.95 -3.64
C TYR A 5 4.68 18.61 -2.27
N VAL A 6 4.89 17.80 -1.25
CA VAL A 6 5.18 18.23 0.11
C VAL A 6 6.58 17.79 0.53
N ASN A 7 7.24 18.56 1.40
CA ASN A 7 8.54 18.22 1.94
C ASN A 7 8.40 17.52 3.29
N ILE A 8 8.94 16.32 3.40
CA ILE A 8 9.02 15.55 4.65
C ILE A 8 10.47 15.42 5.09
N LYS A 9 10.70 15.41 6.41
CA LYS A 9 12.02 15.16 6.98
C LYS A 9 12.13 13.70 7.36
N ILE A 10 13.15 13.03 6.84
CA ILE A 10 13.49 11.65 7.20
C ILE A 10 14.92 11.57 7.71
N PRO A 11 15.26 10.58 8.54
CA PRO A 11 16.64 10.34 8.95
C PRO A 11 17.57 10.13 7.75
N ARG A 12 18.79 10.65 7.84
CA ARG A 12 19.77 10.54 6.75
C ARG A 12 20.18 9.09 6.46
N GLU A 13 20.16 8.25 7.47
CA GLU A 13 20.41 6.81 7.35
C GLU A 13 19.35 6.13 6.47
N LEU A 14 18.07 6.51 6.64
CA LEU A 14 16.97 5.96 5.86
C LEU A 14 17.09 6.34 4.38
N LEU A 15 17.47 7.59 4.09
CA LEU A 15 17.71 8.03 2.71
C LEU A 15 18.82 7.20 2.05
N HIS A 16 19.89 6.89 2.78
CA HIS A 16 21.00 6.10 2.24
C HIS A 16 20.58 4.67 1.88
N GLU A 17 19.79 4.03 2.74
CA GLU A 17 19.22 2.71 2.48
C GLU A 17 18.27 2.72 1.26
N ILE A 18 17.47 3.79 1.12
CA ILE A 18 16.59 3.98 -0.04
C ILE A 18 17.40 4.11 -1.33
N GLU A 19 18.43 4.95 -1.35
CA GLU A 19 19.32 5.11 -2.51
C GLU A 19 20.00 3.79 -2.89
N LYS A 20 20.43 3.02 -1.89
CA LYS A 20 21.02 1.70 -2.11
C LYS A 20 20.01 0.76 -2.78
N ARG A 21 18.78 0.68 -2.27
CA ARG A 21 17.71 -0.13 -2.88
C ARG A 21 17.36 0.28 -4.30
N VAL A 22 17.33 1.59 -4.59
CA VAL A 22 17.09 2.10 -5.95
C VAL A 22 18.20 1.69 -6.91
N ASN A 23 19.46 1.70 -6.46
CA ASN A 23 20.57 1.23 -7.28
C ASN A 23 20.54 -0.30 -7.48
N GLU A 24 20.14 -1.05 -6.45
CA GLU A 24 20.01 -2.51 -6.49
C GLU A 24 18.82 -2.98 -7.33
N SER A 25 17.79 -2.15 -7.51
CA SER A 25 16.58 -2.49 -8.27
C SER A 25 16.78 -2.53 -9.79
N GLN A 26 18.01 -2.38 -10.27
CA GLN A 26 18.40 -2.49 -11.70
C GLN A 26 17.55 -1.63 -12.65
N GLY A 27 17.11 -0.47 -12.18
CA GLY A 27 16.32 0.48 -12.98
C GLY A 27 14.81 0.30 -12.88
N GLU A 28 14.31 -0.49 -11.93
CA GLU A 28 12.88 -0.53 -11.59
C GLU A 28 12.37 0.84 -11.10
N PHE A 29 13.24 1.62 -10.45
CA PHE A 29 12.96 2.99 -10.00
C PHE A 29 13.96 3.96 -10.63
N LYS A 30 13.49 5.13 -11.08
CA LYS A 30 14.33 6.19 -11.67
C LYS A 30 15.12 6.94 -10.60
N ASP A 31 14.54 7.12 -9.42
CA ASP A 31 15.12 7.85 -8.30
C ASP A 31 14.47 7.44 -6.96
N ALA A 32 15.03 7.99 -5.87
CA ALA A 32 14.53 7.77 -4.52
C ALA A 32 13.09 8.25 -4.32
N GLN A 33 12.66 9.29 -5.03
CA GLN A 33 11.29 9.81 -4.91
C GLN A 33 10.27 8.83 -5.47
N GLU A 34 10.53 8.21 -6.62
CA GLU A 34 9.65 7.18 -7.21
C GLU A 34 9.53 5.96 -6.29
N TYR A 35 10.64 5.53 -5.68
CA TYR A 35 10.63 4.45 -4.69
C TYR A 35 9.79 4.82 -3.45
N ILE A 36 9.98 6.02 -2.91
CA ILE A 36 9.22 6.50 -1.74
C ILE A 36 7.73 6.62 -2.07
N GLU A 37 7.38 7.17 -3.24
CA GLU A 37 5.99 7.29 -3.70
C GLU A 37 5.34 5.90 -3.80
N PHE A 38 6.03 4.92 -4.40
CA PHE A 38 5.54 3.55 -4.51
C PHE A 38 5.30 2.91 -3.15
N VAL A 39 6.31 2.90 -2.27
CA VAL A 39 6.20 2.26 -0.94
C VAL A 39 5.10 2.91 -0.09
N LEU A 40 5.03 4.24 -0.06
CA LEU A 40 3.98 4.92 0.70
C LEU A 40 2.58 4.67 0.12
N THR A 41 2.46 4.58 -1.21
CA THR A 41 1.18 4.27 -1.86
C THR A 41 0.70 2.87 -1.51
N GLU A 42 1.58 1.87 -1.59
CA GLU A 42 1.20 0.49 -1.28
C GLU A 42 0.84 0.33 0.20
N VAL A 43 1.58 0.97 1.12
CA VAL A 43 1.23 0.95 2.55
C VAL A 43 -0.14 1.59 2.81
N VAL A 44 -0.42 2.74 2.21
CA VAL A 44 -1.73 3.41 2.37
C VAL A 44 -2.87 2.59 1.76
N LYS A 45 -2.64 1.93 0.62
CA LYS A 45 -3.64 1.03 0.03
C LYS A 45 -3.87 -0.21 0.87
N GLU A 46 -2.83 -0.82 1.43
CA GLU A 46 -2.98 -1.96 2.34
C GLU A 46 -3.81 -1.57 3.56
N ASP A 47 -3.60 -0.37 4.13
CA ASP A 47 -4.44 0.15 5.22
C ASP A 47 -5.91 0.37 4.76
N GLU A 48 -6.15 0.90 3.56
CA GLU A 48 -7.51 1.05 3.00
C GLU A 48 -8.18 -0.30 2.69
N GLU A 49 -7.44 -1.29 2.20
CA GLU A 49 -7.94 -2.64 1.93
C GLU A 49 -8.18 -3.43 3.23
N GLU A 50 -7.35 -3.26 4.27
CA GLU A 50 -7.60 -3.81 5.60
C GLU A 50 -8.82 -3.15 6.28
N GLU A 51 -9.10 -1.87 6.03
CA GLU A 51 -10.37 -1.22 6.42
C GLU A 51 -11.58 -1.75 5.64
N THR A 52 -11.38 -2.44 4.51
CA THR A 52 -12.43 -3.21 3.83
C THR A 52 -12.59 -4.65 4.35
N ALA A 53 -12.12 -4.92 5.58
CA ALA A 53 -12.67 -6.05 6.35
C ALA A 53 -14.20 -5.86 6.42
N TYR A 54 -14.94 -6.78 5.80
CA TYR A 54 -16.40 -6.73 5.70
C TYR A 54 -17.01 -6.26 7.02
N THR A 55 -17.90 -5.27 6.94
CA THR A 55 -18.69 -4.88 8.10
C THR A 55 -19.42 -6.10 8.66
N PRO A 56 -19.76 -6.14 9.96
CA PRO A 56 -20.47 -7.29 10.54
C PRO A 56 -21.75 -7.68 9.78
N GLU A 57 -22.43 -6.71 9.15
CA GLU A 57 -23.61 -6.93 8.31
C GLU A 57 -23.25 -7.61 6.98
N GLU A 58 -22.16 -7.21 6.33
CA GLU A 58 -21.68 -7.84 5.10
C GLU A 58 -21.20 -9.27 5.35
N GLU A 59 -20.53 -9.53 6.48
CA GLU A 59 -20.19 -10.89 6.89
C GLU A 59 -21.43 -11.78 7.07
N GLU A 60 -22.51 -11.25 7.65
CA GLU A 60 -23.76 -12.00 7.82
C GLU A 60 -24.43 -12.31 6.47
N GLU A 61 -24.43 -11.36 5.53
CA GLU A 61 -24.92 -11.61 4.18
C GLU A 61 -24.10 -12.70 3.47
N ILE A 62 -22.77 -12.65 3.57
CA ILE A 62 -21.87 -13.65 3.01
C ILE A 62 -22.14 -15.01 3.65
N LYS A 63 -22.27 -15.08 4.98
CA LYS A 63 -22.63 -16.32 5.70
C LYS A 63 -23.98 -16.88 5.24
N LYS A 64 -24.99 -16.03 5.02
CA LYS A 64 -26.30 -16.45 4.48
C LYS A 64 -26.19 -17.01 3.07
N ARG A 65 -25.45 -16.34 2.18
CA ARG A 65 -25.21 -16.81 0.80
C ARG A 65 -24.44 -18.12 0.77
N LEU A 66 -23.40 -18.27 1.59
CA LEU A 66 -22.61 -19.49 1.69
C LEU A 66 -23.44 -20.68 2.21
N ARG A 67 -24.33 -20.47 3.19
CA ARG A 67 -25.29 -21.50 3.65
C ARG A 67 -26.26 -21.92 2.55
N GLN A 68 -26.78 -20.97 1.76
CA GLN A 68 -27.68 -21.27 0.64
C GLN A 68 -26.98 -22.09 -0.47
N LEU A 69 -25.69 -21.86 -0.65
CA LEU A 69 -24.85 -22.57 -1.61
C LEU A 69 -24.27 -23.89 -1.05
N GLY A 70 -24.47 -24.20 0.23
CA GLY A 70 -24.04 -25.45 0.86
C GLY A 70 -22.56 -25.54 1.20
N TYR A 71 -21.85 -24.40 1.27
CA TYR A 71 -20.44 -24.35 1.66
C TYR A 71 -20.23 -24.34 3.18
N ILE A 72 -21.31 -24.09 3.96
CA ILE A 72 -21.38 -24.09 5.44
C ILE A 72 -22.72 -24.70 5.84
#